data_AF-A0A9D8BYZ6-F1
#
_entry.id   AF-A0A9D8BYZ6-F1
#
_cell.length_a   1.000
_cell.length_b   1.000
_cell.length_c   1.000
_cell.angle_alpha   90.00
_cell.angle_beta   90.00
_cell.angle_gamma   90.00
#
_symmetry.space_group_name_H-M   'P 1'
#
loop_
_entity.id
_entity.type
_entity.pdbx_description
1 polymer ?
#
loop_
_entity_poly.entity_id
_entity_poly.type
_entity_poly.pdbx_seq_one_letter_code
_entity_poly.pdbx_strand_id
1 'polypeptide(L)'
;MKNSRLSKGIEEAPLCYRIEAFDPKAHLFRVGLLIGGAALEGQAGGLNGDAAALEGQAGGRKGSANTTYPKRLAVRMAAWIPGSYMIREFAKHVLQLEAYLVDRNQNPTSIT
;
A
#
# COMPACT_ATOMS: atom_id res chain seq x y z
N MET A 1 13.32 -23.70 -3.24
CA MET A 1 13.55 -22.79 -2.10
C MET A 1 12.22 -22.06 -1.85
N LYS A 2 11.59 -22.28 -0.70
CA LYS A 2 10.19 -21.89 -0.45
C LYS A 2 10.15 -20.43 0.07
N ASN A 3 9.55 -19.53 -0.71
CA ASN A 3 9.31 -18.11 -0.37
C ASN A 3 8.19 -17.96 0.69
N SER A 4 8.33 -18.66 1.83
CA SER A 4 7.28 -18.88 2.82
C SER A 4 6.94 -17.65 3.67
N ARG A 5 7.79 -16.61 3.71
CA ARG A 5 7.57 -15.42 4.56
C ARG A 5 6.79 -14.30 3.86
N LEU A 6 6.81 -14.26 2.53
CA LEU A 6 6.16 -13.20 1.75
C LEU A 6 4.64 -13.39 1.66
N SER A 7 4.17 -14.65 1.57
CA SER A 7 2.73 -14.95 1.48
C SER A 7 2.00 -14.70 2.80
N LYS A 8 2.68 -14.94 3.94
CA LYS A 8 2.08 -14.77 5.27
C LYS A 8 1.87 -13.30 5.66
N GLY A 9 2.74 -12.40 5.21
CA GLY A 9 2.68 -10.97 5.56
C GLY A 9 1.49 -10.22 4.98
N ILE A 10 0.87 -10.71 3.89
CA ILE A 10 -0.26 -10.04 3.23
C ILE A 10 -1.59 -10.36 3.92
N GLU A 11 -1.71 -11.50 4.60
CA GLU A 11 -2.90 -11.83 5.40
C GLU A 11 -2.93 -11.10 6.75
N GLU A 12 -1.76 -10.80 7.33
CA GLU A 12 -1.66 -10.23 8.69
C GLU A 12 -1.43 -8.71 8.72
N ALA A 13 -0.89 -8.09 7.65
CA ALA A 13 -0.57 -6.66 7.62
C ALA A 13 -1.30 -5.91 6.48
N PRO A 14 -1.96 -4.77 6.77
CA PRO A 14 -2.65 -3.97 5.75
C PRO A 14 -1.69 -3.37 4.70
N LEU A 15 -0.42 -3.20 5.04
CA LEU A 15 0.64 -2.72 4.15
C LEU A 15 1.83 -3.66 4.21
N CYS A 16 2.36 -4.05 3.05
CA CYS A 16 3.58 -4.84 2.93
C CYS A 16 4.61 -4.10 2.09
N TYR A 17 5.84 -4.01 2.59
CA TYR A 17 6.95 -3.37 1.89
C TYR A 17 7.96 -4.42 1.44
N ARG A 18 8.45 -4.27 0.21
CA ARG A 18 9.56 -5.06 -0.34
C ARG A 18 10.66 -4.12 -0.80
N ILE A 19 11.88 -4.33 -0.33
CA ILE A 19 13.02 -3.49 -0.69
C ILE A 19 14.10 -4.39 -1.28
N GLU A 20 14.55 -4.03 -2.48
CA GLU A 20 15.56 -4.76 -3.24
C GLU A 20 16.64 -3.78 -3.71
N ALA A 21 17.90 -4.18 -3.67
CA ALA A 21 18.97 -3.41 -4.27
C ALA A 21 18.89 -3.59 -5.80
N PHE A 22 18.49 -2.54 -6.51
CA PHE A 22 18.29 -2.58 -7.96
C PHE A 22 19.61 -2.40 -8.72
N ASP A 23 20.39 -1.40 -8.32
CA ASP A 23 21.78 -1.21 -8.75
C ASP A 23 22.60 -0.71 -7.56
N PRO A 24 23.32 -1.60 -6.86
CA PRO A 24 24.14 -1.22 -5.71
C PRO A 24 25.26 -0.24 -6.05
N LYS A 25 25.80 -0.28 -7.27
CA LYS A 25 26.90 0.61 -7.69
C LYS A 25 26.40 2.03 -7.91
N ALA A 26 25.17 2.17 -8.41
CA ALA A 26 24.50 3.46 -8.56
C ALA A 26 23.69 3.88 -7.30
N HIS A 27 23.75 3.09 -6.22
CA HIS A 27 22.96 3.31 -4.99
C HIS A 27 21.44 3.36 -5.21
N LEU A 28 20.94 2.60 -6.19
CA LEU A 28 19.51 2.55 -6.51
C LEU A 28 18.82 1.36 -5.87
N PHE A 29 17.67 1.63 -5.26
CA PHE A 29 16.82 0.62 -4.63
C PHE A 29 15.45 0.59 -5.32
N ARG A 30 14.90 -0.61 -5.46
CA ARG A 30 13.50 -0.81 -5.83
C ARG A 30 12.71 -1.02 -4.55
N VAL A 31 11.69 -0.18 -4.36
CA VAL A 31 10.77 -0.27 -3.22
C VAL A 31 9.39 -0.60 -3.76
N GLY A 32 8.87 -1.76 -3.39
CA GLY A 32 7.49 -2.16 -3.62
C GLY A 32 6.65 -1.88 -2.37
N LEU A 33 5.49 -1.26 -2.56
CA LEU A 33 4.45 -1.10 -1.55
C LEU A 33 3.20 -1.84 -2.01
N LEU A 34 2.83 -2.89 -1.29
CA LEU A 34 1.60 -3.64 -1.48
C LEU A 34 0.56 -3.12 -0.49
N ILE A 35 -0.60 -2.71 -1.00
CA ILE A 35 -1.72 -2.20 -0.20
C ILE A 35 -2.82 -3.26 -0.20
N GLY A 36 -3.05 -3.88 0.95
CA GLY A 36 -4.11 -4.88 1.11
C GLY A 36 -5.50 -4.23 1.14
N GLY A 37 -6.54 -4.98 0.74
CA GLY A 37 -7.92 -4.48 0.71
C GLY A 37 -8.42 -3.94 2.06
N ALA A 38 -8.00 -4.57 3.17
CA ALA A 38 -8.32 -4.11 4.52
C ALA A 38 -7.75 -2.70 4.84
N ALA A 39 -6.62 -2.33 4.21
CA ALA A 39 -6.04 -0.98 4.34
C ALA A 39 -6.86 0.08 3.61
N LEU A 40 -7.57 -0.32 2.56
CA LEU A 40 -8.38 0.55 1.72
C LEU A 40 -9.76 0.81 2.35
N GLU A 41 -10.30 -0.16 3.08
CA GLU A 41 -11.60 -0.05 3.76
C GLU A 41 -11.62 1.09 4.80
N GLY A 42 -10.51 1.30 5.53
CA GLY A 42 -10.37 2.40 6.49
C GLY A 42 -10.25 3.80 5.87
N GLN A 43 -9.97 3.92 4.56
CA GLN A 43 -9.82 5.21 3.87
C GLN A 43 -11.10 5.70 3.17
N ALA A 44 -12.15 4.88 3.10
CA ALA A 44 -13.44 5.28 2.53
C ALA A 44 -14.19 6.33 3.38
N GLY A 45 -13.76 6.56 4.63
CA GLY A 45 -14.46 7.41 5.61
C GLY A 45 -13.81 8.77 5.95
N GLY A 46 -12.86 9.29 5.15
CA GLY A 46 -12.09 10.48 5.55
C GLY A 46 -11.95 11.57 4.50
N LEU A 47 -12.42 12.76 4.86
CA LEU A 47 -12.20 14.08 4.23
C LEU A 47 -13.15 14.48 3.08
N ASN A 48 -14.47 14.39 3.33
CA ASN A 48 -15.45 15.45 3.09
C ASN A 48 -16.77 15.01 3.75
N GLY A 49 -17.36 15.89 4.57
CA GLY A 49 -18.56 15.58 5.35
C GLY A 49 -19.80 15.63 4.48
N ASP A 50 -20.22 14.47 3.97
CA ASP A 50 -21.54 14.25 3.34
C ASP A 50 -21.73 12.80 2.85
N ALA A 51 -21.85 11.82 3.76
CA ALA A 51 -22.57 10.59 3.45
C ALA A 51 -23.06 9.88 4.71
N ALA A 52 -24.38 9.72 4.75
CA ALA A 52 -25.19 9.20 5.83
C ALA A 52 -24.80 7.77 6.29
N ALA A 53 -25.12 7.54 7.57
CA ALA A 53 -25.26 6.24 8.19
C ALA A 53 -26.03 5.23 7.33
N LEU A 54 -25.69 3.95 7.48
CA LEU A 54 -26.67 2.86 7.58
C LEU A 54 -26.03 1.64 8.27
N GLU A 55 -26.73 1.16 9.29
CA GLU A 55 -26.48 -0.04 10.08
C GLU A 55 -26.62 -1.33 9.26
N GLY A 56 -26.09 -2.44 9.78
CA GLY A 56 -26.44 -3.78 9.29
C GLY A 56 -25.49 -4.89 9.73
N GLN A 57 -25.74 -5.45 10.91
CA GLN A 57 -25.07 -6.63 11.47
C GLN A 57 -25.69 -7.91 10.84
N ALA A 58 -24.91 -8.70 10.09
CA ALA A 58 -25.32 -10.05 9.69
C ALA A 58 -24.10 -10.94 9.35
N GLY A 59 -24.00 -12.07 10.05
CA GLY A 59 -23.02 -13.13 9.79
C GLY A 59 -23.30 -13.86 8.48
N GLY A 60 -22.24 -14.14 7.74
CA GLY A 60 -22.27 -14.92 6.51
C GLY A 60 -20.87 -14.90 5.88
N ARG A 61 -20.36 -16.07 5.47
CA ARG A 61 -19.07 -16.22 4.78
C ARG A 61 -19.01 -15.24 3.59
N LYS A 62 -18.31 -14.11 3.73
CA LYS A 62 -18.13 -13.12 2.67
C LYS A 62 -17.13 -13.64 1.64
N GLY A 63 -17.66 -14.25 0.58
CA GLY A 63 -16.97 -14.24 -0.71
C GLY A 63 -16.65 -12.79 -1.08
N SER A 64 -15.39 -12.54 -1.42
CA SER A 64 -14.79 -11.23 -1.72
C SER A 64 -15.48 -10.56 -2.91
N ALA A 65 -16.59 -9.85 -2.65
CA ALA A 65 -17.35 -9.10 -3.62
C ALA A 65 -17.62 -7.70 -3.03
N ASN A 66 -17.16 -6.68 -3.78
CA ASN A 66 -17.20 -5.25 -3.48
C ASN A 66 -16.04 -4.69 -2.61
N THR A 67 -14.79 -4.92 -3.02
CA THR A 67 -13.69 -4.03 -2.62
C THR A 67 -13.85 -2.71 -3.37
N THR A 68 -14.52 -1.75 -2.73
CA THR A 68 -14.57 -0.37 -3.23
C THR A 68 -13.18 0.25 -3.06
N TYR A 69 -12.50 0.50 -4.17
CA TYR A 69 -11.25 1.25 -4.16
C TYR A 69 -11.52 2.72 -3.79
N PRO A 70 -10.64 3.37 -3.02
CA PRO A 70 -10.83 4.76 -2.69
C PRO A 70 -10.72 5.60 -3.97
N LYS A 71 -11.58 6.62 -4.09
CA LYS A 71 -11.56 7.55 -5.22
C LYS A 71 -10.24 8.32 -5.33
N ARG A 72 -9.52 8.48 -4.21
CA ARG A 72 -8.19 9.09 -4.13
C ARG A 72 -7.33 8.32 -3.15
N LEU A 73 -6.09 8.07 -3.53
CA LEU A 73 -5.04 7.52 -2.68
C LEU A 73 -3.88 8.52 -2.64
N ALA A 74 -3.45 8.90 -1.44
CA ALA A 74 -2.29 9.76 -1.25
C ALA A 74 -1.17 8.99 -0.55
N VAL A 75 0.02 9.02 -1.14
CA VAL A 75 1.25 8.48 -0.53
C VAL A 75 2.10 9.65 -0.04
N ARG A 76 2.67 9.55 1.16
CA ARG A 76 3.49 10.59 1.78
C ARG A 76 4.80 10.01 2.29
N MET A 77 5.85 10.83 2.29
CA MET A 77 7.14 10.50 2.88
C MET A 77 7.46 11.48 4.00
N ALA A 78 8.17 11.02 5.03
CA ALA A 78 8.60 11.91 6.09
C ALA A 78 9.51 13.03 5.53
N ALA A 79 9.45 14.23 6.12
CA ALA A 79 10.37 15.32 5.77
C ALA A 79 11.65 15.30 6.64
N TRP A 80 11.61 14.59 7.77
CA TRP A 80 12.69 14.47 8.75
C TRP A 80 12.59 13.14 9.50
N ILE A 81 13.63 12.76 10.25
CA ILE A 81 13.66 11.54 11.07
C ILE A 81 13.79 11.87 12.56
N PRO A 82 13.02 11.22 13.45
CA PRO A 82 13.17 11.37 14.90
C PRO A 82 14.62 11.21 15.35
N GLY A 83 15.07 12.09 16.26
CA GLY A 83 16.47 12.17 16.70
C GLY A 83 17.39 13.02 15.81
N SER A 84 16.93 13.46 14.63
CA SER A 84 17.63 14.44 13.79
C SER A 84 16.75 15.67 13.59
N TYR A 85 17.10 16.80 14.20
CA TYR A 85 16.34 18.07 14.12
C TYR A 85 16.55 18.83 12.80
N MET A 86 16.93 18.13 11.73
CA MET A 86 17.20 18.71 10.42
C MET A 86 16.19 18.18 9.39
N ILE A 87 15.59 19.10 8.63
CA ILE A 87 14.74 18.76 7.48
C ILE A 87 15.61 18.20 6.35
N ARG A 88 15.20 17.07 5.75
CA ARG A 88 16.01 16.31 4.77
C ARG A 88 15.36 16.17 3.40
N GLU A 89 14.04 16.41 3.29
CA GLU A 89 13.29 16.32 2.04
C GLU A 89 13.49 14.96 1.33
N PHE A 90 13.24 13.83 2.02
CA PHE A 90 13.57 12.50 1.51
C PHE A 90 12.90 12.16 0.16
N ALA A 91 11.74 12.76 -0.12
CA ALA A 91 11.01 12.55 -1.37
C ALA A 91 11.83 12.89 -2.62
N LYS A 92 12.84 13.78 -2.53
CA LYS A 92 13.71 14.15 -3.66
C LYS A 92 14.54 12.99 -4.22
N HIS A 93 14.66 11.88 -3.48
CA HIS A 93 15.38 10.69 -3.88
C HIS A 93 14.50 9.64 -4.58
N VAL A 94 13.20 9.90 -4.72
CA VAL A 94 12.30 9.05 -5.52
C VAL A 94 12.46 9.40 -6.98
N LEU A 95 13.02 8.47 -7.76
CA LEU A 95 13.26 8.70 -9.18
C LEU A 95 12.04 8.38 -10.05
N GLN A 96 11.27 7.36 -9.66
CA GLN A 96 10.13 6.87 -10.41
C GLN A 96 9.10 6.28 -9.45
N LEU A 97 7.83 6.55 -9.72
CA LEU A 97 6.71 6.01 -8.97
C LEU A 97 5.66 5.48 -9.95
N GLU A 98 5.34 4.20 -9.80
CA GLU A 98 4.35 3.51 -10.61
C GLU A 98 3.41 2.74 -9.70
N ALA A 99 2.17 2.56 -10.17
CA ALA A 99 1.17 1.79 -9.47
C ALA A 99 0.49 0.84 -10.47
N TYR A 100 0.23 -0.38 -10.02
CA TYR A 100 -0.45 -1.40 -10.80
C TYR A 100 -1.26 -2.28 -9.86
N LEU A 101 -2.28 -2.94 -10.42
CA LEU A 101 -2.96 -4.00 -9.71
C LEU A 101 -2.06 -5.23 -9.70
N VAL A 102 -1.99 -5.91 -8.57
CA VAL A 102 -1.24 -7.16 -8.42
C VAL A 102 -2.18 -8.35 -8.45
N ASP A 103 -1.77 -9.42 -9.11
CA ASP A 103 -2.45 -10.70 -9.01
C ASP A 103 -2.16 -11.36 -7.63
N ARG A 104 -2.77 -12.53 -7.37
CA ARG A 104 -2.48 -13.30 -6.14
C ARG A 104 -1.02 -13.76 -6.02
N ASN A 105 -0.29 -13.81 -7.13
CA ASN A 105 1.12 -14.17 -7.18
C ASN A 105 2.05 -12.95 -7.07
N GLN A 106 1.50 -11.75 -6.84
CA GLN A 106 2.22 -10.47 -6.73
C GLN A 106 2.89 -10.04 -8.05
N ASN A 107 2.43 -10.56 -9.18
CA ASN A 107 2.87 -10.11 -10.49
C ASN A 107 2.10 -8.85 -10.88
N PRO A 108 2.76 -7.88 -11.55
CA PRO A 108 2.08 -6.71 -12.09
C PRO A 108 1.05 -7.13 -13.13
N THR A 109 -0.21 -6.72 -12.93
CA THR A 109 -1.24 -6.80 -13.97
C THR A 109 -1.28 -5.43 -14.65
N SER A 110 -1.01 -5.39 -15.95
CA SER A 110 -1.14 -4.14 -16.69
C SER A 110 -2.58 -3.66 -16.63
N ILE A 111 -2.78 -2.42 -16.19
CA ILE A 111 -4.07 -1.73 -16.28
C ILE A 111 -4.05 -1.09 -17.67
N THR A 112 -4.86 -1.60 -18.60
CA THR A 112 -5.12 -0.98 -19.90
C THR A 112 -6.13 0.15 -19.74
#